data_AF-A0A4P9IYF0-F1
#
_entry.id   AF-A0A4P9IYF0-F1
#
_cell.length_a   1.000
_cell.length_b   1.000
_cell.length_c   1.000
_cell.angle_alpha   90.00
_cell.angle_beta   90.00
_cell.angle_gamma   90.00
#
_symmetry.space_group_name_H-M   'P 1'
#
loop_
_entity.id
_entity.type
_entity.pdbx_description
1 polymer ?
#
loop_
_entity_poly.entity_id
_entity_poly.type
_entity_poly.pdbx_seq_one_letter_code
_entity_poly.pdbx_strand_id
1 'polypeptide(L)'
;MYVTEPLMVYIQAFTQWGFLMAFLYCLTSTINKENKSPVYLSALMLCSYISSGYINLLEGLYLNSMLYDFVTILALLILEYFKVLHRSMAFHFIIFALIINAVLTLILHYDLYVLYNYEPWWYWSVYSIGVNMFDVLMILSLVFNKSLKNNG
;
A
#
# COMPACT_ATOMS: atom_id res chain seq x y z
N MET A 1 -21.08 3.24 6.27
CA MET A 1 -21.16 1.84 6.76
C MET A 1 -19.86 1.60 7.50
N TYR A 2 -19.91 1.43 8.83
CA TYR A 2 -18.70 1.20 9.61
C TYR A 2 -18.23 -0.22 9.43
N VAL A 3 -16.93 -0.38 9.21
CA VAL A 3 -16.28 -1.68 9.23
C VAL A 3 -16.25 -2.13 10.68
N THR A 4 -17.03 -3.15 11.02
CA THR A 4 -16.95 -3.77 12.34
C THR A 4 -15.55 -4.34 12.54
N GLU A 5 -15.04 -4.43 13.77
CA GLU A 5 -13.71 -5.02 14.04
C GLU A 5 -13.43 -6.33 13.28
N PRO A 6 -14.36 -7.32 13.22
CA PRO A 6 -14.13 -8.52 12.41
C PRO A 6 -13.99 -8.22 10.91
N LEU A 7 -14.78 -7.29 10.38
CA LEU A 7 -14.67 -6.88 8.97
C LEU A 7 -13.30 -6.23 8.68
N MET A 8 -12.72 -5.50 9.63
CA MET A 8 -11.41 -4.87 9.48
C MET A 8 -10.30 -5.92 9.32
N VAL A 9 -10.37 -7.00 10.10
CA VAL A 9 -9.44 -8.13 10.00
C VAL A 9 -9.57 -8.83 8.64
N TYR A 10 -10.80 -9.07 8.17
CA TYR A 10 -11.00 -9.69 6.85
C TYR A 10 -10.52 -8.80 5.69
N ILE A 11 -10.76 -7.49 5.78
CA ILE A 11 -10.27 -6.53 4.79
C ILE A 11 -8.74 -6.51 4.76
N GLN A 12 -8.09 -6.46 5.93
CA GLN A 12 -6.63 -6.52 6.01
C GLN A 12 -6.08 -7.82 5.41
N ALA A 13 -6.67 -8.97 5.74
CA ALA A 13 -6.29 -10.26 5.19
C ALA A 13 -6.49 -10.32 3.66
N PHE A 14 -7.58 -9.74 3.15
CA PHE A 14 -7.85 -9.63 1.72
C PHE A 14 -6.79 -8.79 1.00
N THR A 15 -6.41 -7.63 1.57
CA THR A 15 -5.35 -6.78 1.00
C THR A 15 -4.00 -7.49 1.00
N GLN A 16 -3.62 -8.15 2.09
CA GLN A 16 -2.38 -8.94 2.18
C GLN A 16 -2.35 -10.07 1.14
N TRP A 17 -3.46 -10.80 1.01
CA TRP A 17 -3.62 -11.82 -0.02
C TRP A 17 -3.52 -11.23 -1.43
N GLY A 18 -4.12 -10.05 -1.67
CA GLY A 18 -4.04 -9.36 -2.95
C GLY A 18 -2.61 -8.99 -3.34
N PHE A 19 -1.81 -8.45 -2.41
CA PHE A 19 -0.39 -8.19 -2.64
C PHE A 19 0.43 -9.46 -2.85
N LEU A 20 0.09 -10.56 -2.15
CA LEU A 20 0.73 -11.86 -2.37
C LEU A 20 0.47 -12.35 -3.80
N MET A 21 -0.77 -12.26 -4.28
CA MET A 21 -1.13 -12.64 -5.63
C MET A 21 -0.47 -11.76 -6.68
N ALA A 22 -0.40 -10.43 -6.46
CA ALA A 22 0.32 -9.52 -7.34
C ALA A 22 1.82 -9.86 -7.41
N PHE A 23 2.45 -10.17 -6.27
CA PHE A 23 3.84 -10.62 -6.23
C PHE A 23 4.06 -11.92 -7.01
N LEU A 24 3.24 -12.95 -6.81
CA LEU A 24 3.35 -14.22 -7.55
C LEU A 24 3.14 -14.02 -9.05
N TYR A 25 2.21 -13.15 -9.44
CA TYR A 25 2.01 -12.77 -10.84
C TYR A 25 3.23 -12.04 -11.42
N CYS A 26 3.79 -11.06 -10.72
CA CYS A 26 5.00 -10.37 -11.15
C CYS A 26 6.20 -11.34 -11.24
N LEU A 27 6.33 -12.25 -10.27
CA LEU A 27 7.38 -13.27 -10.24
C LEU A 27 7.31 -14.14 -11.50
N THR A 28 6.15 -14.72 -11.80
CA THR A 28 5.93 -15.62 -12.94
C THR A 28 6.03 -14.90 -14.29
N SER A 29 5.44 -13.70 -14.42
CA SER A 29 5.42 -12.93 -15.67
C SER A 29 6.77 -12.32 -16.06
N THR A 30 7.73 -12.25 -15.13
CA THR A 30 9.06 -11.69 -15.36
C THR A 30 10.19 -12.73 -15.28
N ILE A 31 9.91 -14.03 -15.09
CA ILE A 31 10.95 -15.08 -14.98
C ILE A 31 11.98 -14.98 -16.12
N ASN A 32 11.51 -14.85 -17.36
CA ASN A 32 12.36 -14.77 -18.55
C ASN A 32 12.67 -13.33 -19.02
N LYS A 33 12.33 -12.31 -18.21
CA LYS A 33 12.59 -10.90 -18.53
C LYS A 33 13.81 -10.40 -17.76
N GLU A 34 14.63 -9.59 -18.42
CA GLU A 34 15.79 -8.92 -17.80
C GLU A 34 15.35 -7.92 -16.72
N ASN A 35 14.24 -7.21 -16.95
CA ASN A 35 13.73 -6.25 -15.97
C ASN A 35 12.96 -6.95 -14.85
N LYS A 36 13.60 -7.06 -13.68
CA LYS A 36 13.03 -7.62 -12.44
C LYS A 36 12.38 -6.56 -11.54
N SER A 37 12.37 -5.29 -11.92
CA SER A 37 11.78 -4.19 -11.14
C SER A 37 10.33 -4.46 -10.68
N PRO A 38 9.41 -5.04 -11.49
CA PRO A 38 8.07 -5.35 -11.02
C PRO A 38 8.04 -6.37 -9.86
N VAL A 39 8.98 -7.30 -9.82
CA VAL A 39 9.11 -8.29 -8.73
C VAL A 39 9.56 -7.61 -7.46
N TYR A 40 10.61 -6.78 -7.53
CA TYR A 40 11.08 -6.05 -6.36
C TYR A 40 10.02 -5.07 -5.82
N LEU A 41 9.30 -4.40 -6.72
CA LEU A 41 8.21 -3.49 -6.36
C LEU A 41 7.08 -4.22 -5.63
N SER A 42 6.58 -5.33 -6.22
CA SER A 42 5.50 -6.13 -5.60
C SER A 42 5.95 -6.84 -4.33
N ALA A 43 7.20 -7.31 -4.25
CA ALA A 43 7.76 -7.91 -3.05
C ALA A 43 7.85 -6.92 -1.89
N LEU A 44 8.32 -5.69 -2.16
CA LEU A 44 8.38 -4.64 -1.13
C LEU A 44 6.99 -4.30 -0.59
N MET A 45 6.00 -4.17 -1.48
CA MET A 45 4.61 -3.93 -1.08
C MET A 45 4.08 -5.08 -0.22
N LEU A 46 4.29 -6.34 -0.63
CA LEU A 46 3.90 -7.51 0.15
C LEU A 46 4.54 -7.52 1.54
N CYS A 47 5.85 -7.29 1.61
CA CYS A 47 6.57 -7.22 2.89
C CYS A 47 6.01 -6.13 3.79
N SER A 48 5.76 -4.93 3.27
CA SER A 48 5.21 -3.83 4.05
C SER A 48 3.84 -4.16 4.65
N TYR A 49 2.90 -4.67 3.84
CA TYR A 49 1.54 -4.98 4.30
C TYR A 49 1.48 -6.18 5.25
N ILE A 50 2.37 -7.17 5.09
CA ILE A 50 2.51 -8.25 6.08
C ILE A 50 3.08 -7.68 7.38
N SER A 51 4.19 -6.93 7.32
CA SER A 51 4.80 -6.34 8.51
C SER A 51 3.83 -5.45 9.28
N SER A 52 3.06 -4.60 8.60
CA SER A 52 2.05 -3.74 9.23
C SER A 52 0.94 -4.51 9.95
N GLY A 53 0.66 -5.77 9.56
CA GLY A 53 -0.36 -6.59 10.21
C GLY A 53 0.12 -7.30 11.48
N TYR A 54 1.43 -7.55 11.61
CA TYR A 54 1.97 -8.36 12.70
C TYR A 54 2.94 -7.60 13.62
N ILE A 55 3.53 -6.51 13.16
CA ILE A 55 4.57 -5.76 13.86
C ILE A 55 4.08 -4.33 14.06
N ASN A 56 3.85 -3.95 15.32
CA ASN A 56 3.53 -2.56 15.67
C ASN A 56 4.83 -1.80 15.94
N LEU A 57 5.10 -0.76 15.14
CA LEU A 57 6.23 0.15 15.31
C LEU A 57 5.94 1.26 16.31
N LEU A 58 4.69 1.74 16.35
CA LEU A 58 4.22 2.73 17.32
C LEU A 58 2.92 2.30 18.01
N GLU A 59 2.71 2.84 19.21
CA GLU A 59 1.43 2.75 19.90
C GLU A 59 0.38 3.61 19.16
N GLY A 60 -0.76 3.00 18.82
CA GLY A 60 -1.83 3.63 18.06
C GLY A 60 -1.95 3.08 16.63
N LEU A 61 -3.07 2.43 16.35
CA LEU A 61 -3.33 1.71 15.09
C LEU A 61 -3.12 2.58 13.86
N TYR A 62 -3.71 3.78 13.83
CA TYR A 62 -3.64 4.68 12.68
C TYR A 62 -2.24 5.30 12.52
N LEU A 63 -1.57 5.65 13.62
CA LEU A 63 -0.23 6.22 13.56
C LEU A 63 0.78 5.16 13.07
N ASN A 64 0.62 3.92 13.51
CA ASN A 64 1.40 2.79 13.01
C ASN A 64 1.21 2.60 11.49
N SER A 65 -0.03 2.57 10.99
CA SER A 65 -0.31 2.46 9.56
C SER A 65 0.31 3.60 8.74
N MET A 66 0.19 4.84 9.22
CA MET A 66 0.81 6.01 8.58
C MET A 66 2.34 5.86 8.49
N LEU A 67 2.99 5.37 9.54
CA LEU A 67 4.44 5.15 9.55
C LEU A 67 4.86 4.07 8.56
N TYR A 68 4.09 2.98 8.43
CA TYR A 68 4.35 1.97 7.41
C TYR A 68 4.29 2.55 6.00
N ASP A 69 3.30 3.40 5.70
CA ASP A 69 3.23 4.09 4.40
C ASP A 69 4.49 4.94 4.16
N PHE A 70 4.91 5.75 5.15
CA PHE A 70 6.13 6.56 5.05
C PHE A 70 7.39 5.73 4.87
N VAL A 71 7.57 4.66 5.65
CA VAL A 71 8.72 3.75 5.55
C VAL A 71 8.74 3.07 4.19
N THR A 72 7.58 2.69 3.65
CA THR A 72 7.46 2.06 2.33
C THR A 72 7.84 3.04 1.22
N ILE A 73 7.35 4.28 1.27
CA ILE A 73 7.73 5.33 0.32
C ILE A 73 9.24 5.56 0.37
N LEU A 74 9.83 5.66 1.57
CA LEU A 74 11.26 5.85 1.73
C LEU A 74 12.04 4.68 1.12
N ALA A 75 11.64 3.44 1.40
CA ALA A 75 12.26 2.24 0.84
C ALA A 75 12.16 2.20 -0.69
N LEU A 76 11.03 2.59 -1.28
CA LEU A 76 10.86 2.70 -2.72
C LEU A 76 11.83 3.71 -3.33
N LEU A 77 11.94 4.90 -2.75
CA LEU A 77 12.84 5.96 -3.21
C LEU A 77 14.32 5.55 -3.07
N ILE A 78 14.68 4.86 -1.99
CA ILE A 78 16.04 4.33 -1.78
C ILE A 78 16.38 3.28 -2.86
N LEU A 79 15.48 2.33 -3.11
CA LEU A 79 15.70 1.29 -4.13
C LEU A 79 15.73 1.87 -5.55
N GLU A 80 14.97 2.93 -5.80
CA GLU A 80 15.04 3.70 -7.04
C GLU A 80 16.40 4.41 -7.18
N TYR A 81 16.89 5.06 -6.12
CA TYR A 81 18.18 5.73 -6.09
C TYR A 81 19.34 4.76 -6.38
N PHE A 82 19.29 3.54 -5.84
CA PHE A 82 20.25 2.47 -6.13
C PHE A 82 20.04 1.80 -7.50
N LYS A 83 19.10 2.29 -8.33
CA LYS A 83 18.75 1.75 -9.66
C LYS A 83 18.27 0.29 -9.64
N VAL A 84 17.79 -0.20 -8.50
CA VAL A 84 17.17 -1.53 -8.36
C VAL A 84 15.75 -1.51 -8.94
N LEU A 85 15.05 -0.39 -8.73
CA LEU A 85 13.73 -0.14 -9.31
C LEU A 85 13.81 0.80 -10.50
N HIS A 86 13.04 0.49 -11.55
CA HIS A 86 12.84 1.38 -12.67
C HIS A 86 11.53 2.16 -12.49
N ARG A 87 11.55 3.45 -12.83
CA ARG A 87 10.36 4.31 -12.86
C ARG A 87 9.33 3.81 -13.87
N SER A 88 8.40 2.97 -13.44
CA SER A 88 7.23 2.56 -14.22
C SER A 88 6.00 3.41 -13.87
N MET A 89 4.93 3.29 -14.65
CA MET A 89 3.65 3.93 -14.28
C MET A 89 3.13 3.39 -12.93
N ALA A 90 3.29 2.08 -12.69
CA ALA A 90 2.92 1.47 -11.41
C ALA A 90 3.72 2.03 -10.23
N PHE A 91 5.03 2.29 -10.40
CA PHE A 91 5.87 2.88 -9.36
C PHE A 91 5.34 4.25 -8.90
N HIS A 92 5.07 5.16 -9.84
CA HIS A 92 4.56 6.49 -9.51
C HIS A 92 3.16 6.43 -8.90
N PHE A 93 2.30 5.53 -9.42
CA PHE A 93 0.96 5.35 -8.88
C PHE A 93 0.99 4.84 -7.44
N ILE A 94 1.87 3.88 -7.12
CA ILE A 94 2.01 3.34 -5.76
C ILE A 94 2.48 4.42 -4.80
N ILE A 95 3.49 5.22 -5.15
CA ILE A 95 3.92 6.36 -4.30
C ILE A 95 2.76 7.32 -4.06
N PHE A 96 2.02 7.67 -5.11
CA PHE A 96 0.88 8.57 -4.99
C PHE A 96 -0.23 8.00 -4.09
N ALA A 97 -0.57 6.72 -4.24
CA ALA A 97 -1.57 6.04 -3.43
C ALA A 97 -1.13 5.93 -1.96
N LEU A 98 0.13 5.59 -1.68
CA LEU A 98 0.68 5.56 -0.32
C LEU A 98 0.66 6.95 0.34
N ILE A 99 0.94 8.02 -0.40
CA ILE A 99 0.82 9.39 0.12
C ILE A 99 -0.63 9.70 0.50
N ILE A 100 -1.60 9.32 -0.34
CA ILE A 100 -3.02 9.52 -0.04
C ILE A 100 -3.43 8.70 1.19
N ASN A 101 -3.03 7.44 1.28
CA ASN A 101 -3.29 6.59 2.45
C ASN A 101 -2.70 7.20 3.72
N ALA A 102 -1.45 7.68 3.68
CA ALA A 102 -0.81 8.33 4.81
C ALA A 102 -1.56 9.60 5.26
N VAL A 103 -1.97 10.45 4.31
CA VAL A 103 -2.72 11.68 4.60
C VAL A 103 -4.11 11.37 5.19
N LEU A 104 -4.84 10.42 4.60
CA LEU A 104 -6.14 10.00 5.12
C LEU A 104 -6.00 9.44 6.54
N THR A 105 -4.98 8.61 6.78
CA THR A 105 -4.73 8.02 8.09
C THR A 105 -4.30 9.06 9.13
N LEU A 106 -3.49 10.04 8.73
CA LEU A 106 -3.08 11.14 9.60
C LEU A 106 -4.27 11.99 10.04
N ILE A 107 -5.15 12.37 9.11
CA ILE A 107 -6.32 13.18 9.43
C ILE A 107 -7.26 12.40 10.36
N LEU A 108 -7.47 11.10 10.13
CA LEU A 108 -8.26 10.27 11.05
C LEU A 108 -7.62 10.17 12.44
N HIS A 109 -6.31 9.99 12.50
CA HIS A 109 -5.58 9.98 13.77
C HIS A 109 -5.74 11.30 14.52
N TYR A 110 -5.62 12.43 13.82
CA TYR A 110 -5.82 13.76 14.39
C TYR A 110 -7.25 13.94 14.91
N ASP A 111 -8.26 13.53 14.15
CA ASP A 111 -9.68 13.60 14.53
C ASP A 111 -9.97 12.81 15.81
N LEU A 112 -9.46 11.59 15.91
CA LEU A 112 -9.71 10.69 17.04
C LEU A 112 -8.92 11.04 18.30
N TYR A 113 -7.64 11.36 18.17
CA TYR A 113 -6.72 11.45 19.32
C TYR A 113 -6.37 12.88 19.73
N VAL A 114 -6.57 13.87 18.85
CA VAL A 114 -6.31 15.28 19.17
C VAL A 114 -7.60 16.05 19.37
N LEU A 115 -8.58 15.86 18.48
CA LEU A 115 -9.89 16.52 18.60
C LEU A 115 -10.86 15.75 19.50
N TYR A 116 -10.56 14.48 19.81
CA TYR A 116 -11.40 13.61 20.64
C TYR A 116 -12.82 13.44 20.07
N ASN A 117 -12.95 13.47 18.73
CA ASN A 117 -14.21 13.23 18.03
C ASN A 117 -14.45 11.72 17.95
N TYR A 118 -15.21 11.16 18.89
CA TYR A 118 -15.54 9.73 18.91
C TYR A 118 -16.85 9.39 18.21
N GLU A 119 -17.64 10.39 17.87
CA GLU A 119 -18.89 10.25 17.12
C GLU A 119 -18.57 10.10 15.63
N PRO A 120 -18.92 8.95 15.01
CA PRO A 120 -18.57 8.70 13.63
C PRO A 120 -19.30 9.64 12.65
N TRP A 121 -18.55 10.31 11.79
CA TRP A 121 -19.07 11.27 10.79
C TRP A 121 -18.59 10.93 9.37
N TRP A 122 -19.02 11.70 8.37
CA TRP A 122 -18.82 11.36 6.95
C TRP A 122 -17.35 11.08 6.59
N TYR A 123 -16.40 11.76 7.24
CA TYR A 123 -14.98 11.57 7.00
C TYR A 123 -14.50 10.15 7.30
N TRP A 124 -15.00 9.52 8.36
CA TRP A 124 -14.63 8.15 8.71
C TRP A 124 -15.02 7.15 7.61
N SER A 125 -16.16 7.41 6.94
CA SER A 125 -16.57 6.62 5.78
C SER A 125 -15.66 6.88 4.58
N VAL A 126 -15.25 8.13 4.35
CA VAL A 126 -14.30 8.48 3.27
C VAL A 126 -12.93 7.87 3.52
N TYR A 127 -12.42 7.92 4.74
CA TYR A 127 -11.19 7.21 5.13
C TYR A 127 -11.30 5.71 4.85
N SER A 128 -12.35 5.08 5.38
CA SER A 128 -12.51 3.63 5.29
C SER A 128 -12.67 3.16 3.85
N ILE A 129 -13.41 3.88 3.00
CA ILE A 129 -13.56 3.52 1.58
C ILE A 129 -12.28 3.88 0.82
N GLY A 130 -11.69 5.04 1.12
CA GLY A 130 -10.53 5.58 0.43
C GLY A 130 -9.31 4.66 0.53
N VAL A 131 -8.88 4.33 1.75
CA VAL A 131 -7.69 3.49 1.96
C VAL A 131 -7.85 2.14 1.26
N ASN A 132 -8.99 1.47 1.45
CA ASN A 132 -9.25 0.18 0.84
C ASN A 132 -9.34 0.26 -0.70
N MET A 133 -9.90 1.33 -1.24
CA MET A 133 -9.95 1.56 -2.69
C MET A 133 -8.53 1.74 -3.25
N PHE A 134 -7.68 2.54 -2.61
CA PHE A 134 -6.30 2.74 -3.05
C PHE A 134 -5.46 1.47 -2.92
N ASP A 135 -5.67 0.67 -1.88
CA ASP A 135 -5.02 -0.64 -1.72
C ASP A 135 -5.34 -1.57 -2.90
N VAL A 136 -6.62 -1.70 -3.26
CA VAL A 136 -7.04 -2.49 -4.42
C VAL A 136 -6.46 -1.92 -5.72
N LEU A 137 -6.48 -0.60 -5.89
CA LEU A 137 -5.88 0.03 -7.07
C LEU A 137 -4.36 -0.19 -7.15
N MET A 138 -3.64 -0.19 -6.02
CA MET A 138 -2.22 -0.51 -5.98
C MET A 138 -1.96 -1.94 -6.43
N ILE A 139 -2.73 -2.91 -5.92
CA ILE A 139 -2.66 -4.31 -6.35
C ILE A 139 -2.91 -4.42 -7.87
N LEU A 140 -3.96 -3.77 -8.38
CA LEU A 140 -4.27 -3.75 -9.81
C LEU A 140 -3.15 -3.08 -10.62
N SER A 141 -2.54 -2.01 -10.11
CA SER A 141 -1.44 -1.32 -10.78
C SER A 141 -0.22 -2.22 -10.97
N LEU A 142 0.06 -3.13 -10.01
CA LEU A 142 1.14 -4.11 -10.10
C LEU A 142 0.84 -5.17 -11.17
N VAL A 143 -0.39 -5.68 -11.21
CA VAL A 143 -0.82 -6.70 -12.18
C VAL A 143 -0.88 -6.12 -13.60
N PHE A 144 -1.43 -4.93 -13.75
CA PHE A 144 -1.54 -4.23 -15.04
C PHE A 144 -0.31 -3.41 -15.41
N ASN A 145 0.78 -3.51 -14.63
CA ASN A 145 2.06 -2.94 -14.99
C ASN A 145 2.59 -3.64 -16.25
N LYS A 146 2.03 -3.30 -17.42
CA LYS A 146 2.52 -3.73 -18.72
C LYS A 146 3.99 -3.35 -18.72
N SER A 147 4.85 -4.34 -18.93
CA SER A 147 6.25 -4.08 -19.23
C SER A 147 6.30 -3.28 -20.53
N LEU A 148 6.17 -1.95 -20.44
CA LEU A 148 6.40 -1.01 -21.53
C LEU A 148 7.91 -0.98 -21.77
N LYS A 149 8.40 -2.08 -22.33
CA LYS A 149 9.59 -2.15 -23.16
C LYS A 149 9.36 -3.26 -24.18
N ASN A 150 8.45 -2.97 -25.09
CA ASN A 150 8.53 -3.48 -26.46
C ASN A 150 8.53 -2.22 -27.31
N ASN A 151 9.72 -1.76 -27.70
CA ASN A 151 10.00 -0.80 -28.78
C ASN A 151 11.51 -0.62 -28.87
N GLY A 152 12.11 -1.19 -29.93
CA GLY A 152 13.48 -0.94 -30.38
C GLY A 152 14.50 -1.94 -29.85
#